data_AF-A0A8J0U5J6-F1
#
_entry.id   AF-A0A8J0U5J6-F1
#
_cell.length_a   1.000
_cell.length_b   1.000
_cell.length_c   1.000
_cell.angle_alpha   90.00
_cell.angle_beta   90.00
_cell.angle_gamma   90.00
#
_symmetry.space_group_name_H-M   'P 1'
#
loop_
_entity.id
_entity.type
_entity.pdbx_description
1 polymer ?
#
loop_
_entity_poly.entity_id
_entity_poly.type
_entity_poly.pdbx_seq_one_letter_code
_entity_poly.pdbx_strand_id
1 'polypeptide(L)'
;MHFSKWNFLMTFFGICTLVSDFGVDLWIAVKYFQQGLHVFSLLTIVFIIISNAIVNIFSYAWFKDDCAEGNTRKLRWVCLIHVLMAGTFLRYWYAVKCGYRAAMLPQSEGEFMKTNKKAVDAMTDLSMLRCFKTFLESIPQLILQIYILMEHGQITLLQYATIIISVSSISWSTVDYHMSLRSSLEDKKEIRFGFAAFTYVLYKLLTLTSWILSLVFLLACNVNIFAAFLGILWVVGLCWAWKQNTEFCTNMCMEIFYRIVVAIILVFTFFNVKGQKTRIPMSVYYTFRVLATTSILILCFLFKESLTQNLFFTIFSIALVLALGLGIISLILYYCLFHPALHSKYQNNDAVDGQVERIRSHYFINQ
;
A
#
# COMPACT_ATOMS: atom_id res chain seq x y z
N MET A 1 4.20 8.76 -19.45
CA MET A 1 3.72 7.38 -19.72
C MET A 1 2.72 7.35 -20.84
N HIS A 2 2.80 6.44 -21.81
CA HIS A 2 1.70 6.16 -22.76
C HIS A 2 0.81 5.05 -22.18
N PHE A 3 -0.48 5.31 -22.01
CA PHE A 3 -1.45 4.33 -21.50
C PHE A 3 -1.73 3.28 -22.59
N SER A 4 -1.13 2.10 -22.42
CA SER A 4 -1.17 1.04 -23.43
C SER A 4 -2.40 0.14 -23.28
N LYS A 5 -2.65 -0.69 -24.30
CA LYS A 5 -3.65 -1.77 -24.23
C LYS A 5 -3.37 -2.76 -23.09
N TRP A 6 -2.11 -2.95 -22.74
CA TRP A 6 -1.72 -3.77 -21.59
C TRP A 6 -2.17 -3.13 -20.26
N ASN A 7 -1.98 -1.82 -20.08
CA ASN A 7 -2.45 -1.12 -18.88
C ASN A 7 -3.98 -1.20 -18.76
N PHE A 8 -4.69 -1.13 -19.90
CA PHE A 8 -6.14 -1.32 -19.93
C PHE A 8 -6.54 -2.74 -19.49
N LEU A 9 -5.87 -3.78 -19.99
CA LEU A 9 -6.12 -5.17 -19.56
C LEU A 9 -5.87 -5.35 -18.05
N MET A 10 -4.78 -4.78 -17.54
CA MET A 10 -4.45 -4.80 -16.12
C MET A 10 -5.51 -4.11 -15.25
N THR A 11 -6.20 -3.11 -15.78
CA THR A 11 -7.33 -2.47 -15.09
C THR A 11 -8.47 -3.45 -14.86
N PHE A 12 -8.82 -4.24 -15.89
CA PHE A 12 -9.87 -5.25 -15.79
C PHE A 12 -9.49 -6.36 -14.81
N PHE A 13 -8.23 -6.80 -14.86
CA PHE A 13 -7.69 -7.73 -13.86
C PHE A 13 -7.83 -7.18 -12.43
N GLY A 14 -7.56 -5.88 -12.22
CA GLY A 14 -7.75 -5.23 -10.93
C GLY A 14 -9.20 -5.21 -10.41
N ILE A 15 -10.20 -5.23 -11.31
CA ILE A 15 -11.61 -5.38 -10.92
C ILE A 15 -11.88 -6.81 -10.42
N CYS A 16 -11.36 -7.81 -11.13
CA CYS A 16 -11.48 -9.20 -10.71
C CYS A 16 -10.86 -9.40 -9.33
N THR A 17 -9.66 -8.87 -9.08
CA THR A 17 -9.02 -8.98 -7.76
C THR A 17 -9.81 -8.25 -6.68
N LEU A 18 -10.38 -7.07 -6.96
CA LEU A 18 -11.25 -6.37 -5.99
C LEU A 18 -12.44 -7.23 -5.55
N VAL A 19 -13.14 -7.85 -6.49
CA VAL A 19 -14.33 -8.68 -6.21
C VAL A 19 -13.92 -9.95 -5.47
N SER A 20 -12.82 -10.58 -5.90
CA SER A 20 -12.28 -11.76 -5.22
C SER A 20 -11.85 -11.45 -3.78
N ASP A 21 -11.14 -10.35 -3.55
CA ASP A 21 -10.70 -9.93 -2.21
C ASP A 21 -11.92 -9.76 -1.30
N PHE A 22 -12.92 -8.97 -1.71
CA PHE A 22 -14.13 -8.78 -0.92
C PHE A 22 -14.86 -10.09 -0.58
N GLY A 23 -14.94 -11.02 -1.54
CA GLY A 23 -15.53 -12.33 -1.33
C GLY A 23 -14.73 -13.20 -0.35
N VAL A 24 -13.40 -13.20 -0.46
CA VAL A 24 -12.50 -13.94 0.43
C VAL A 24 -12.54 -13.36 1.85
N ASP A 25 -12.55 -12.04 2.00
CA ASP A 25 -12.61 -11.35 3.30
C ASP A 25 -13.91 -11.75 4.05
N LEU A 26 -15.05 -11.74 3.35
CA LEU A 26 -16.33 -12.15 3.91
C LEU A 26 -16.37 -13.65 4.23
N TRP A 27 -15.85 -14.50 3.34
CA TRP A 27 -15.72 -15.93 3.60
C TRP A 27 -14.95 -16.15 4.91
N ILE A 28 -13.77 -15.55 5.06
CA ILE A 28 -12.90 -15.72 6.23
C ILE A 28 -13.65 -15.31 7.50
N ALA A 29 -14.36 -14.19 7.50
CA ALA A 29 -15.17 -13.75 8.63
C ALA A 29 -16.25 -14.78 9.03
N VAL A 30 -16.98 -15.34 8.05
CA VAL A 30 -17.99 -16.38 8.28
C VAL A 30 -17.35 -17.67 8.78
N LYS A 31 -16.21 -18.06 8.22
CA LYS A 31 -15.48 -19.26 8.64
C LYS A 31 -15.04 -19.17 10.10
N TYR A 32 -14.49 -18.02 10.53
CA TYR A 32 -14.16 -17.81 11.94
C TYR A 32 -15.40 -17.88 12.84
N PHE A 33 -16.53 -17.33 12.40
CA PHE A 33 -17.77 -17.43 13.17
C PHE A 33 -18.25 -18.88 13.34
N GLN A 34 -18.24 -19.66 12.25
CA GLN A 34 -18.64 -21.07 12.27
C GLN A 34 -17.71 -21.95 13.11
N GLN A 35 -16.44 -21.57 13.23
CA GLN A 35 -15.45 -22.27 14.05
C GLN A 35 -15.47 -21.86 15.54
N GLY A 36 -16.39 -21.00 15.97
CA GLY A 36 -16.47 -20.50 17.35
C GLY A 36 -15.43 -19.41 17.69
N LEU A 37 -14.67 -18.96 16.70
CA LEU A 37 -13.64 -17.92 16.80
C LEU A 37 -14.26 -16.51 16.69
N HIS A 38 -15.22 -16.21 17.58
CA HIS A 38 -16.06 -15.01 17.49
C HIS A 38 -15.28 -13.69 17.55
N VAL A 39 -14.23 -13.61 18.38
CA VAL A 39 -13.39 -12.40 18.49
C VAL A 39 -12.66 -12.12 17.17
N PHE A 40 -12.09 -13.16 16.56
CA PHE A 40 -11.39 -13.03 15.27
C PHE A 40 -12.36 -12.70 14.13
N SER A 41 -13.55 -13.31 14.13
CA SER A 41 -14.62 -12.96 13.17
C SER A 41 -15.02 -11.49 13.30
N LEU A 42 -15.29 -11.01 14.52
CA LEU A 42 -15.63 -9.62 14.77
C LEU A 42 -14.51 -8.67 14.32
N LEU A 43 -13.26 -8.99 14.65
CA LEU A 43 -12.12 -8.17 14.28
C LEU A 43 -11.94 -8.09 12.76
N THR A 44 -12.10 -9.20 12.04
CA THR A 44 -12.10 -9.23 10.56
C THR A 44 -13.20 -8.34 9.98
N ILE A 45 -14.43 -8.41 10.51
CA ILE A 45 -15.55 -7.55 10.07
C ILE A 45 -15.26 -6.08 10.34
N VAL A 46 -14.71 -5.75 11.51
CA VAL A 46 -14.32 -4.38 11.86
C VAL A 46 -13.28 -3.86 10.87
N PHE A 47 -12.27 -4.66 10.51
CA PHE A 47 -11.29 -4.27 9.50
C PHE A 47 -11.93 -4.00 8.14
N ILE A 48 -12.83 -4.87 7.66
CA ILE A 48 -13.57 -4.69 6.40
C ILE A 48 -14.37 -3.38 6.40
N ILE A 49 -15.09 -3.10 7.48
CA ILE A 49 -15.96 -1.92 7.56
C ILE A 49 -15.12 -0.64 7.64
N ILE A 50 -14.12 -0.61 8.53
CA ILE A 50 -13.30 0.59 8.74
C ILE A 50 -12.47 0.92 7.50
N SER A 51 -11.81 -0.07 6.89
CA SER A 51 -11.01 0.15 5.68
C SER A 51 -11.88 0.68 4.54
N ASN A 52 -13.06 0.08 4.33
CA ASN A 52 -13.96 0.46 3.26
C ASN A 52 -14.57 1.84 3.49
N ALA A 53 -14.88 2.20 4.74
CA ALA A 53 -15.32 3.54 5.10
C ALA A 53 -14.25 4.58 4.79
N ILE A 54 -13.00 4.35 5.22
CA ILE A 54 -11.86 5.25 4.96
C ILE A 54 -11.63 5.42 3.46
N VAL A 55 -11.61 4.32 2.70
CA VAL A 55 -11.43 4.33 1.24
C VAL A 55 -12.56 5.10 0.55
N ASN A 56 -13.82 4.91 0.97
CA ASN A 56 -14.95 5.64 0.41
C ASN A 56 -14.88 7.14 0.73
N ILE A 57 -14.41 7.54 1.93
CA ILE A 57 -14.22 8.95 2.27
C ILE A 57 -13.21 9.62 1.34
N PHE A 58 -12.04 9.01 1.12
CA PHE A 58 -11.04 9.52 0.17
C PHE A 58 -11.55 9.54 -1.26
N SER A 59 -12.15 8.44 -1.71
CA SER A 59 -12.71 8.32 -3.06
C SER A 59 -13.74 9.42 -3.34
N TYR A 60 -14.62 9.69 -2.37
CA TYR A 60 -15.64 10.74 -2.48
C TYR A 60 -15.01 12.13 -2.52
N ALA A 61 -14.06 12.42 -1.63
CA ALA A 61 -13.38 13.70 -1.59
C ALA A 61 -12.69 14.02 -2.92
N TRP A 62 -11.95 13.06 -3.48
CA TRP A 62 -11.33 13.23 -4.79
C TRP A 62 -12.37 13.37 -5.90
N PHE A 63 -13.55 12.72 -5.80
CA PHE A 63 -14.56 12.80 -6.87
C PHE A 63 -15.27 14.13 -6.87
N LYS A 64 -15.40 14.72 -5.67
CA LYS A 64 -15.88 16.08 -5.48
C LYS A 64 -14.90 17.06 -6.11
N ASP A 65 -13.60 16.89 -5.89
CA ASP A 65 -12.56 17.72 -6.48
C ASP A 65 -12.51 17.57 -8.02
N ASP A 66 -12.73 16.35 -8.54
CA ASP A 66 -12.81 16.06 -9.99
C ASP A 66 -14.05 16.64 -10.68
N CYS A 67 -15.14 16.87 -9.94
CA CYS A 67 -16.37 17.42 -10.47
C CYS A 67 -16.32 18.95 -10.43
N ALA A 68 -16.08 19.58 -11.57
CA ALA A 68 -16.21 21.04 -11.73
C ALA A 68 -17.53 21.55 -11.13
N GLU A 69 -17.44 22.64 -10.35
CA GLU A 69 -18.56 23.28 -9.66
C GLU A 69 -19.71 23.53 -10.63
N GLY A 70 -20.83 22.79 -10.47
CA GLY A 70 -22.02 23.00 -11.31
C GLY A 70 -22.94 21.80 -11.47
N ASN A 71 -22.46 20.55 -11.33
CA ASN A 71 -23.30 19.36 -11.52
C ASN A 71 -23.74 18.71 -10.20
N THR A 72 -24.56 19.44 -9.43
CA THR A 72 -25.04 19.03 -8.10
C THR A 72 -25.80 17.70 -8.09
N ARG A 73 -26.56 17.39 -9.15
CA ARG A 73 -27.29 16.12 -9.28
C ARG A 73 -26.34 14.93 -9.39
N LYS A 74 -25.29 15.05 -10.21
CA LYS A 74 -24.26 14.01 -10.33
C LYS A 74 -23.56 13.78 -8.98
N LEU A 75 -23.23 14.86 -8.26
CA LEU A 75 -22.58 14.76 -6.95
C LEU A 75 -23.46 14.08 -5.89
N ARG A 76 -24.79 14.28 -5.94
CA ARG A 76 -25.74 13.56 -5.06
C ARG A 76 -25.72 12.06 -5.30
N TRP A 77 -25.76 11.61 -6.55
CA TRP A 77 -25.67 10.18 -6.88
C TRP A 77 -24.32 9.59 -6.48
N VAL A 78 -23.23 10.31 -6.71
CA VAL A 78 -21.90 9.91 -6.26
C VAL A 78 -21.88 9.76 -4.75
N CYS A 79 -22.44 10.72 -4.00
CA CYS A 79 -22.55 10.66 -2.54
C CYS A 79 -23.33 9.42 -2.09
N LEU A 80 -24.51 9.17 -2.66
CA LEU A 80 -25.33 7.99 -2.34
C LEU A 80 -24.55 6.68 -2.53
N ILE A 81 -23.82 6.54 -3.65
CA ILE A 81 -23.01 5.34 -3.92
C ILE A 81 -21.91 5.17 -2.86
N HIS A 82 -21.26 6.25 -2.42
CA HIS A 82 -20.23 6.18 -1.38
C HIS A 82 -20.80 5.90 0.01
N VAL A 83 -22.00 6.40 0.32
CA VAL A 83 -22.73 6.07 1.56
C VAL A 83 -23.10 4.59 1.59
N LEU A 84 -23.44 4.00 0.44
CA LEU A 84 -23.64 2.55 0.29
C LEU A 84 -22.31 1.76 0.21
N MET A 85 -21.17 2.40 0.49
CA MET A 85 -19.82 1.84 0.46
C MET A 85 -19.38 1.27 -0.90
N ALA A 86 -20.08 1.63 -1.99
CA ALA A 86 -19.82 1.16 -3.34
C ALA A 86 -18.97 2.14 -4.19
N GLY A 87 -18.37 3.16 -3.56
CA GLY A 87 -17.58 4.19 -4.22
C GLY A 87 -16.35 3.66 -4.97
N THR A 88 -15.71 2.62 -4.43
CA THR A 88 -14.58 1.95 -5.08
C THR A 88 -14.98 1.39 -6.46
N PHE A 89 -16.15 0.75 -6.58
CA PHE A 89 -16.64 0.26 -7.88
C PHE A 89 -16.83 1.40 -8.89
N LEU A 90 -17.33 2.55 -8.42
CA LEU A 90 -17.48 3.73 -9.26
C LEU A 90 -16.13 4.27 -9.75
N ARG A 91 -15.09 4.28 -8.89
CA ARG A 91 -13.71 4.62 -9.30
C ARG A 91 -13.18 3.67 -10.35
N TYR A 92 -13.36 2.36 -10.19
CA TYR A 92 -12.94 1.37 -11.18
C TYR A 92 -13.65 1.56 -12.51
N TRP A 93 -14.97 1.79 -12.50
CA TRP A 93 -15.73 2.11 -13.70
C TRP A 93 -15.18 3.36 -14.42
N TYR A 94 -14.91 4.43 -13.66
CA TYR A 94 -14.31 5.65 -14.21
C TYR A 94 -12.94 5.40 -14.83
N ALA A 95 -12.08 4.64 -14.15
CA ALA A 95 -10.74 4.29 -14.62
C ALA A 95 -10.78 3.42 -15.89
N VAL A 96 -11.69 2.45 -15.99
CA VAL A 96 -11.94 1.68 -17.21
C VAL A 96 -12.38 2.60 -18.35
N LYS A 97 -13.31 3.53 -18.09
CA LYS A 97 -13.77 4.48 -19.10
C LYS A 97 -12.63 5.37 -19.62
N CYS A 98 -11.79 5.90 -18.74
CA CYS A 98 -10.63 6.70 -19.12
C CYS A 98 -9.57 5.87 -19.85
N GLY A 99 -9.25 4.67 -19.34
CA GLY A 99 -8.28 3.76 -19.95
C GLY A 99 -8.72 3.28 -21.34
N TYR A 100 -10.00 2.99 -21.54
CA TYR A 100 -10.55 2.64 -22.85
C TYR A 100 -10.37 3.79 -23.86
N ARG A 101 -10.70 5.02 -23.45
CA ARG A 101 -10.50 6.21 -24.29
C ARG A 101 -9.03 6.44 -24.65
N ALA A 102 -8.12 6.23 -23.70
CA ALA A 102 -6.70 6.42 -23.93
C ALA A 102 -6.09 5.31 -24.82
N ALA A 103 -6.53 4.06 -24.68
CA ALA A 103 -5.89 2.92 -25.33
C ALA A 103 -6.52 2.48 -26.66
N MET A 104 -7.81 2.76 -26.89
CA MET A 104 -8.59 2.19 -28.00
C MET A 104 -9.13 3.21 -28.99
N LEU A 105 -9.28 4.48 -28.60
CA LEU A 105 -9.82 5.51 -29.49
C LEU A 105 -8.68 6.28 -30.19
N PRO A 106 -8.74 6.46 -31.53
CA PRO A 106 -7.83 7.37 -32.23
C PRO A 106 -8.13 8.81 -31.82
N GLN A 107 -7.09 9.60 -31.53
CA GLN A 107 -7.20 10.98 -31.05
C GLN A 107 -6.13 11.87 -31.68
N SER A 108 -6.40 13.17 -31.74
CA SER A 108 -5.39 14.18 -32.05
C SER A 108 -4.32 14.22 -30.95
N GLU A 109 -3.09 14.65 -31.25
CA GLU A 109 -1.97 14.64 -30.27
C GLU A 109 -2.30 15.40 -28.97
N GLY A 110 -2.96 16.55 -29.07
CA GLY A 110 -3.35 17.37 -27.91
C GLY A 110 -4.44 16.71 -27.03
N GLU A 111 -5.43 16.07 -27.64
CA GLU A 111 -6.47 15.32 -26.91
C GLU A 111 -5.91 14.03 -26.31
N PHE A 112 -5.02 13.36 -27.04
CA PHE A 112 -4.33 12.17 -26.57
C PHE A 112 -3.59 12.45 -25.27
N MET A 113 -2.80 13.52 -25.21
CA MET A 113 -2.06 13.89 -23.99
C MET A 113 -2.99 14.12 -22.79
N LYS A 114 -4.11 14.83 -22.99
CA LYS A 114 -5.12 15.08 -21.94
C LYS A 114 -5.80 13.78 -21.49
N THR A 115 -6.24 12.94 -22.41
CA THR A 115 -6.93 11.67 -22.11
C THR A 115 -6.00 10.68 -21.42
N ASN A 116 -4.77 10.59 -21.90
CA ASN A 116 -3.73 9.75 -21.35
C ASN A 116 -3.38 10.15 -19.90
N LYS A 117 -3.20 11.46 -19.64
CA LYS A 117 -2.98 11.96 -18.27
C LYS A 117 -4.15 11.59 -17.34
N LYS A 118 -5.39 11.82 -17.77
CA LYS A 118 -6.59 11.41 -17.00
C LYS A 118 -6.65 9.91 -16.70
N ALA A 119 -6.20 9.05 -17.62
CA ALA A 119 -6.16 7.60 -17.40
C ALA A 119 -5.06 7.19 -16.40
N VAL A 120 -3.89 7.82 -16.48
CA VAL A 120 -2.77 7.61 -15.53
C VAL A 120 -3.15 8.09 -14.12
N ASP A 121 -3.77 9.27 -14.01
CA ASP A 121 -4.23 9.82 -12.74
C ASP A 121 -5.30 8.92 -12.12
N ALA A 122 -6.28 8.46 -12.89
CA ALA A 122 -7.31 7.53 -12.42
C ALA A 122 -6.73 6.18 -11.94
N MET A 123 -5.68 5.65 -12.58
CA MET A 123 -4.96 4.47 -12.06
C MET A 123 -4.20 4.76 -10.78
N THR A 124 -3.60 5.95 -10.69
CA THR A 124 -2.84 6.37 -9.51
C THR A 124 -3.76 6.47 -8.29
N ASP A 125 -4.93 7.08 -8.44
CA ASP A 125 -5.97 7.11 -7.41
C ASP A 125 -6.37 5.70 -6.97
N LEU A 126 -6.66 4.81 -7.93
CA LEU A 126 -7.03 3.42 -7.63
C LEU A 126 -5.93 2.68 -6.87
N SER A 127 -4.68 2.83 -7.32
CA SER A 127 -3.52 2.22 -6.66
C SER A 127 -3.35 2.72 -5.23
N MET A 128 -3.65 4.00 -4.98
CA MET A 128 -3.59 4.61 -3.66
C MET A 128 -4.72 4.13 -2.74
N LEU A 129 -5.97 4.09 -3.23
CA LEU A 129 -7.10 3.52 -2.48
C LEU A 129 -6.87 2.04 -2.16
N ARG A 130 -6.33 1.27 -3.10
CA ARG A 130 -5.96 -0.13 -2.87
C ARG A 130 -4.87 -0.23 -1.80
N CYS A 131 -3.84 0.61 -1.87
CA CYS A 131 -2.79 0.70 -0.85
C CYS A 131 -3.39 0.97 0.54
N PHE A 132 -4.29 1.94 0.69
CA PHE A 132 -4.99 2.19 1.96
C PHE A 132 -5.72 0.95 2.46
N LYS A 133 -6.53 0.31 1.60
CA LYS A 133 -7.26 -0.91 1.96
C LYS A 133 -6.30 -2.01 2.44
N THR A 134 -5.21 -2.25 1.71
CA THR A 134 -4.20 -3.27 2.02
C THR A 134 -3.62 -3.09 3.44
N PHE A 135 -3.28 -1.87 3.85
CA PHE A 135 -2.68 -1.62 5.16
C PHE A 135 -3.70 -1.55 6.30
N LEU A 136 -4.94 -1.14 6.01
CA LEU A 136 -6.02 -1.04 7.00
C LEU A 136 -6.72 -2.38 7.25
N GLU A 137 -6.68 -3.30 6.30
CA GLU A 137 -7.46 -4.54 6.33
C GLU A 137 -6.61 -5.79 6.09
N SER A 138 -5.97 -5.89 4.92
CA SER A 138 -5.31 -7.14 4.51
C SER A 138 -4.14 -7.52 5.42
N ILE A 139 -3.33 -6.54 5.88
CA ILE A 139 -2.22 -6.83 6.81
C ILE A 139 -2.72 -7.24 8.20
N PRO A 140 -3.62 -6.48 8.88
CA PRO A 140 -4.18 -6.92 10.15
C PRO A 140 -4.85 -8.30 10.08
N GLN A 141 -5.63 -8.58 9.03
CA GLN A 141 -6.23 -9.90 8.82
C GLN A 141 -5.18 -10.99 8.61
N LEU A 142 -4.12 -10.72 7.86
CA LEU A 142 -3.01 -11.66 7.68
C LEU A 142 -2.27 -11.96 9.00
N ILE A 143 -2.07 -10.95 9.87
CA ILE A 143 -1.52 -11.16 11.21
C ILE A 143 -2.41 -12.11 12.01
N LEU A 144 -3.74 -11.91 12.00
CA LEU A 144 -4.67 -12.82 12.68
C LEU A 144 -4.64 -14.23 12.08
N GLN A 145 -4.58 -14.34 10.75
CA GLN A 145 -4.55 -15.62 10.06
C GLN A 145 -3.33 -16.45 10.44
N ILE A 146 -2.14 -15.84 10.48
CA ILE A 146 -0.90 -16.51 10.88
C ILE A 146 -0.93 -16.84 12.38
N TYR A 147 -1.45 -15.94 13.22
CA TYR A 147 -1.61 -16.18 14.66
C TYR A 147 -2.51 -17.40 14.95
N ILE A 148 -3.70 -17.47 14.32
CA ILE A 148 -4.63 -18.60 14.48
C ILE A 148 -3.98 -19.91 14.02
N LEU A 149 -3.24 -19.88 12.90
CA LEU A 149 -2.51 -21.04 12.40
C LEU A 149 -1.47 -21.54 13.41
N MET A 150 -0.73 -20.63 14.06
CA MET A 150 0.24 -21.00 15.10
C MET A 150 -0.42 -21.62 16.33
N GLU A 151 -1.60 -21.13 16.72
CA GLU A 151 -2.30 -21.56 17.94
C GLU A 151 -3.04 -22.90 17.75
N HIS A 152 -3.67 -23.12 16.59
CA HIS A 152 -4.56 -24.27 16.37
C HIS A 152 -3.89 -25.47 15.64
N GLY A 153 -2.67 -25.30 15.14
CA GLY A 153 -1.75 -26.38 14.79
C GLY A 153 -2.11 -27.28 13.58
N GLN A 154 -3.30 -27.13 12.98
CA GLN A 154 -3.72 -27.92 11.82
C GLN A 154 -3.36 -27.19 10.52
N ILE A 155 -2.45 -27.77 9.74
CA ILE A 155 -2.08 -27.28 8.41
C ILE A 155 -2.97 -27.93 7.37
N THR A 156 -3.61 -27.09 6.56
CA THR A 156 -3.93 -27.47 5.18
C THR A 156 -2.94 -26.81 4.25
N LEU A 157 -2.44 -27.49 3.20
CA LEU A 157 -1.62 -26.89 2.14
C LEU A 157 -2.22 -25.59 1.60
N LEU A 158 -3.56 -25.55 1.52
CA LEU A 158 -4.33 -24.40 1.14
C LEU A 158 -4.08 -23.17 2.05
N GLN A 159 -3.91 -23.34 3.36
CA GLN A 159 -3.66 -22.22 4.28
C GLN A 159 -2.28 -21.61 4.04
N TYR A 160 -1.24 -22.41 3.83
CA TYR A 160 0.07 -21.90 3.44
C TYR A 160 0.01 -21.14 2.12
N ALA A 161 -0.68 -21.70 1.12
CA ALA A 161 -0.88 -21.02 -0.15
C ALA A 161 -1.58 -19.67 0.04
N THR A 162 -2.64 -19.60 0.87
CA THR A 162 -3.34 -18.34 1.13
C THR A 162 -2.44 -17.30 1.80
N ILE A 163 -1.60 -17.67 2.78
CA ILE A 163 -0.67 -16.74 3.43
C ILE A 163 0.35 -16.19 2.41
N ILE A 164 0.92 -17.06 1.58
CA ILE A 164 1.89 -16.66 0.54
C ILE A 164 1.25 -15.74 -0.48
N ILE A 165 0.03 -16.07 -0.94
CA ILE A 165 -0.74 -15.25 -1.87
C ILE A 165 -1.06 -13.88 -1.25
N SER A 166 -1.51 -13.84 0.00
CA SER A 166 -1.83 -12.59 0.71
C SER A 166 -0.62 -11.69 0.84
N VAL A 167 0.51 -12.21 1.32
CA VAL A 167 1.77 -11.43 1.44
C VAL A 167 2.24 -10.92 0.07
N SER A 168 2.11 -11.75 -0.97
CA SER A 168 2.46 -11.38 -2.35
C SER A 168 1.56 -10.26 -2.88
N SER A 169 0.26 -10.36 -2.65
CA SER A 169 -0.73 -9.34 -3.03
C SER A 169 -0.46 -8.01 -2.32
N ILE A 170 -0.19 -8.03 -1.01
CA ILE A 170 0.15 -6.86 -0.21
C ILE A 170 1.41 -6.16 -0.75
N SER A 171 2.46 -6.94 -1.04
CA SER A 171 3.71 -6.42 -1.62
C SER A 171 3.47 -5.81 -2.99
N TRP A 172 2.74 -6.52 -3.86
CA TRP A 172 2.40 -6.04 -5.20
C TRP A 172 1.62 -4.73 -5.14
N SER A 173 0.58 -4.62 -4.29
CA SER A 173 -0.20 -3.39 -4.15
C SER A 173 0.65 -2.21 -3.67
N THR A 174 1.62 -2.45 -2.78
CA THR A 174 2.56 -1.41 -2.33
C THR A 174 3.44 -0.92 -3.47
N VAL A 175 3.93 -1.83 -4.31
CA VAL A 175 4.76 -1.48 -5.47
C VAL A 175 3.95 -0.81 -6.57
N ASP A 176 2.75 -1.31 -6.85
CA ASP A 176 1.83 -0.76 -7.85
C ASP A 176 1.50 0.72 -7.56
N TYR A 177 1.23 1.05 -6.29
CA TYR A 177 1.10 2.44 -5.85
C TYR A 177 2.36 3.26 -6.14
N HIS A 178 3.54 2.77 -5.75
CA HIS A 178 4.78 3.51 -5.96
C HIS A 178 5.12 3.72 -7.43
N MET A 179 4.80 2.74 -8.28
CA MET A 179 4.97 2.83 -9.73
C MET A 179 3.98 3.83 -10.35
N SER A 180 2.70 3.74 -9.98
CA SER A 180 1.63 4.62 -10.48
C SER A 180 1.82 6.07 -10.04
N LEU A 181 2.13 6.31 -8.76
CA LEU A 181 2.47 7.65 -8.28
C LEU A 181 3.64 8.24 -9.08
N ARG A 182 4.67 7.44 -9.36
CA ARG A 182 5.82 7.95 -10.09
C ARG A 182 5.51 8.24 -11.56
N SER A 183 4.61 7.47 -12.19
CA SER A 183 4.17 7.73 -13.56
C SER A 183 3.23 8.94 -13.69
N SER A 184 2.52 9.30 -12.62
CA SER A 184 1.69 10.52 -12.57
C SER A 184 2.51 11.83 -12.45
N LEU A 185 3.75 11.75 -11.95
CA LEU A 185 4.60 12.92 -11.71
C LEU A 185 5.47 13.25 -12.93
N GLU A 186 5.24 14.41 -13.55
CA GLU A 186 5.94 14.86 -14.77
C GLU A 186 7.47 14.96 -14.58
N ASP A 187 7.93 15.34 -13.38
CA ASP A 187 9.35 15.54 -13.07
C ASP A 187 10.10 14.25 -12.67
N LYS A 188 9.43 13.08 -12.65
CA LYS A 188 10.04 11.84 -12.18
C LYS A 188 10.05 10.76 -13.25
N LYS A 189 11.25 10.25 -13.53
CA LYS A 189 11.45 9.07 -14.39
C LYS A 189 10.63 7.88 -13.88
N GLU A 190 9.89 7.24 -14.77
CA GLU A 190 9.13 6.02 -14.49
C GLU A 190 10.05 4.87 -14.04
N ILE A 191 9.53 3.95 -13.21
CA ILE A 191 10.22 2.69 -12.94
C ILE A 191 9.95 1.78 -14.13
N ARG A 192 11.00 1.43 -14.89
CA ARG A 192 10.86 0.50 -16.02
C ARG A 192 10.44 -0.88 -15.49
N PHE A 193 9.40 -1.43 -16.10
CA PHE A 193 8.99 -2.82 -15.87
C PHE A 193 10.15 -3.74 -16.26
N GLY A 194 10.55 -4.67 -15.38
CA GLY A 194 11.74 -5.49 -15.56
C GLY A 194 12.45 -5.77 -14.23
N PHE A 195 13.77 -5.99 -14.29
CA PHE A 195 14.56 -6.38 -13.11
C PHE A 195 14.46 -5.37 -11.95
N ALA A 196 14.41 -4.07 -12.25
CA ALA A 196 14.22 -3.03 -11.23
C ALA A 196 12.89 -3.15 -10.47
N ALA A 197 11.78 -3.39 -11.18
CA ALA A 197 10.48 -3.61 -10.56
C ALA A 197 10.46 -4.93 -9.78
N PHE A 198 11.05 -5.99 -10.33
CA PHE A 198 11.16 -7.28 -9.65
C PHE A 198 11.95 -7.19 -8.34
N THR A 199 13.14 -6.56 -8.33
CA THR A 199 13.92 -6.36 -7.11
C THR A 199 13.15 -5.51 -6.10
N TYR A 200 12.37 -4.52 -6.55
CA TYR A 200 11.56 -3.70 -5.66
C TYR A 200 10.42 -4.48 -4.99
N VAL A 201 9.70 -5.32 -5.77
CA VAL A 201 8.67 -6.23 -5.23
C VAL A 201 9.30 -7.22 -4.25
N LEU A 202 10.45 -7.81 -4.60
CA LEU A 202 11.14 -8.77 -3.74
C LEU A 202 11.58 -8.13 -2.41
N TYR A 203 12.14 -6.93 -2.46
CA TYR A 203 12.47 -6.15 -1.27
C TYR A 203 11.25 -5.91 -0.38
N LYS A 204 10.14 -5.41 -0.95
CA LYS A 204 8.93 -5.13 -0.18
C LYS A 204 8.34 -6.42 0.39
N LEU A 205 8.31 -7.49 -0.40
CA LEU A 205 7.80 -8.80 0.00
C LEU A 205 8.53 -9.28 1.25
N LEU A 206 9.85 -9.40 1.17
CA LEU A 206 10.67 -9.99 2.23
C LEU A 206 10.73 -9.12 3.50
N THR A 207 10.81 -7.80 3.35
CA THR A 207 10.78 -6.87 4.50
C THR A 207 9.42 -6.77 5.18
N LEU A 208 8.33 -7.00 4.44
CA LEU A 208 6.98 -7.11 5.00
C LEU A 208 6.79 -8.47 5.68
N THR A 209 7.20 -9.59 5.06
CA THR A 209 7.08 -10.93 5.65
C THR A 209 7.77 -11.01 7.00
N SER A 210 9.04 -10.61 7.08
CA SER A 210 9.82 -10.64 8.33
C SER A 210 9.16 -9.81 9.44
N TRP A 211 8.58 -8.66 9.10
CA TRP A 211 7.90 -7.80 10.05
C TRP A 211 6.53 -8.33 10.49
N ILE A 212 5.75 -8.87 9.57
CA ILE A 212 4.44 -9.46 9.90
C ILE A 212 4.65 -10.66 10.83
N LEU A 213 5.64 -11.52 10.55
CA LEU A 213 5.98 -12.64 11.42
C LEU A 213 6.45 -12.18 12.81
N SER A 214 7.26 -11.11 12.91
CA SER A 214 7.67 -10.58 14.22
C SER A 214 6.50 -10.01 15.00
N LEU A 215 5.57 -9.31 14.35
CA LEU A 215 4.34 -8.83 14.97
C LEU A 215 3.45 -9.97 15.46
N VAL A 216 3.34 -11.07 14.70
CA VAL A 216 2.62 -12.28 15.11
C VAL A 216 3.28 -12.91 16.34
N PHE A 217 4.61 -12.98 16.38
CA PHE A 217 5.33 -13.49 17.55
C PHE A 217 5.10 -12.62 18.78
N LEU A 218 5.12 -11.29 18.63
CA LEU A 218 4.82 -10.38 19.73
C LEU A 218 3.39 -10.56 20.24
N LEU A 219 2.43 -10.73 19.33
CA LEU A 219 1.02 -11.02 19.66
C LEU A 219 0.90 -12.34 20.45
N ALA A 220 1.57 -13.41 20.00
CA ALA A 220 1.61 -14.71 20.69
C ALA A 220 2.34 -14.65 22.04
N CYS A 221 3.32 -13.76 22.17
CA CYS A 221 4.03 -13.54 23.42
C CYS A 221 3.13 -12.81 24.44
N ASN A 222 2.54 -11.67 24.09
CA ASN A 222 1.58 -10.93 24.94
C ASN A 222 0.77 -9.89 24.13
N VAL A 223 -0.56 -9.99 24.17
CA VAL A 223 -1.50 -9.10 23.46
C VAL A 223 -1.38 -7.63 23.90
N ASN A 224 -1.17 -7.37 25.20
CA ASN A 224 -1.07 -6.00 25.72
C ASN A 224 0.23 -5.33 25.26
N ILE A 225 1.35 -6.07 25.26
CA ILE A 225 2.64 -5.56 24.75
C ILE A 225 2.52 -5.29 23.25
N PHE A 226 1.91 -6.20 22.50
CA PHE A 226 1.63 -6.02 21.08
C PHE A 226 0.82 -4.75 20.80
N ALA A 227 -0.30 -4.56 21.52
CA ALA A 227 -1.15 -3.38 21.35
C ALA A 227 -0.42 -2.07 21.72
N ALA A 228 0.31 -2.06 22.83
CA ALA A 228 1.11 -0.91 23.24
C ALA A 228 2.21 -0.58 22.20
N PHE A 229 2.89 -1.60 21.68
CA PHE A 229 3.93 -1.44 20.68
C PHE A 229 3.39 -0.84 19.37
N LEU A 230 2.27 -1.36 18.85
CA LEU A 230 1.62 -0.78 17.67
C LEU A 230 1.15 0.66 17.91
N GLY A 231 0.59 0.94 19.09
CA GLY A 231 0.17 2.29 19.47
C GLY A 231 1.33 3.28 19.49
N ILE A 232 2.47 2.90 20.08
CA ILE A 232 3.69 3.72 20.10
C ILE A 232 4.20 3.96 18.67
N LEU A 233 4.29 2.92 17.84
CA LEU A 233 4.71 3.07 16.45
C LEU A 233 3.80 3.99 15.66
N TRP A 234 2.49 3.89 15.88
CA TRP A 234 1.52 4.76 15.22
C TRP A 234 1.67 6.22 15.64
N VAL A 235 1.85 6.50 16.93
CA VAL A 235 2.11 7.87 17.42
C VAL A 235 3.41 8.43 16.83
N VAL A 236 4.49 7.64 16.80
CA VAL A 236 5.76 8.04 16.17
C VAL A 236 5.57 8.32 14.68
N GLY A 237 4.82 7.46 13.97
CA GLY A 237 4.46 7.63 12.57
C GLY A 237 3.64 8.90 12.31
N LEU A 238 2.71 9.22 13.21
CA LEU A 238 1.89 10.43 13.14
C LEU A 238 2.72 11.69 13.35
N CYS A 239 3.58 11.71 14.36
CA CYS A 239 4.54 12.80 14.60
C CYS A 239 5.44 13.01 13.38
N TRP A 240 5.91 11.92 12.77
CA TRP A 240 6.69 11.97 11.54
C TRP A 240 5.90 12.56 10.38
N ALA A 241 4.68 12.07 10.13
CA ALA A 241 3.81 12.58 9.07
C ALA A 241 3.51 14.08 9.23
N TRP A 242 3.30 14.53 10.47
CA TRP A 242 3.10 15.96 10.77
C TRP A 242 4.34 16.79 10.47
N LYS A 243 5.52 16.32 10.90
CA LYS A 243 6.80 16.99 10.62
C LYS A 243 7.09 17.11 9.13
N GLN A 244 6.61 16.17 8.31
CA GLN A 244 6.80 16.22 6.87
C GLN A 244 5.99 17.35 6.19
N ASN A 245 4.98 17.94 6.83
CA ASN A 245 4.12 18.97 6.23
C ASN A 245 3.66 18.57 4.82
N THR A 246 2.82 17.55 4.77
CA THR A 246 2.27 16.99 3.54
C THR A 246 1.20 17.91 2.96
N GLU A 247 1.12 17.93 1.62
CA GLU A 247 0.19 18.73 0.81
C GLU A 247 -0.46 17.81 -0.23
N PHE A 248 -1.12 16.75 0.25
CA PHE A 248 -1.71 15.73 -0.62
C PHE A 248 -3.17 16.02 -0.95
N CYS A 249 -3.92 16.60 -0.01
CA CYS A 249 -5.33 16.95 -0.17
C CYS A 249 -5.52 18.47 -0.29
N THR A 250 -6.58 18.86 -0.99
CA THR A 250 -7.01 20.26 -1.17
C THR A 250 -7.53 20.89 0.14
N ASN A 251 -8.27 20.10 0.92
CA ASN A 251 -8.86 20.52 2.18
C ASN A 251 -8.00 20.08 3.39
N MET A 252 -7.78 21.00 4.33
CA MET A 252 -7.07 20.75 5.60
C MET A 252 -7.65 19.57 6.39
N CYS A 253 -8.97 19.41 6.43
CA CYS A 253 -9.59 18.28 7.14
C CYS A 253 -9.19 16.93 6.51
N MET A 254 -9.18 16.87 5.17
CA MET A 254 -8.77 15.68 4.43
C MET A 254 -7.26 15.43 4.56
N GLU A 255 -6.47 16.49 4.66
CA GLU A 255 -5.02 16.40 4.88
C GLU A 255 -4.70 15.82 6.27
N ILE A 256 -5.41 16.23 7.31
CA ILE A 256 -5.29 15.64 8.66
C ILE A 256 -5.64 14.15 8.61
N PHE A 257 -6.75 13.81 7.96
CA PHE A 257 -7.18 12.42 7.81
C PHE A 257 -6.18 11.57 7.02
N TYR A 258 -5.59 12.13 5.96
CA TYR A 258 -4.49 11.52 5.20
C TYR A 258 -3.30 11.20 6.09
N ARG A 259 -2.86 12.14 6.93
CA ARG A 259 -1.74 11.93 7.87
C ARG A 259 -2.02 10.83 8.87
N ILE A 260 -3.25 10.70 9.36
CA ILE A 260 -3.69 9.62 10.25
C ILE A 260 -3.55 8.25 9.57
N VAL A 261 -4.02 8.12 8.33
CA VAL A 261 -3.92 6.86 7.57
C VAL A 261 -2.47 6.53 7.21
N VAL A 262 -1.69 7.53 6.78
CA VAL A 262 -0.26 7.35 6.52
C VAL A 262 0.50 6.89 7.76
N ALA A 263 0.15 7.40 8.94
CA ALA A 263 0.75 6.94 10.20
C ALA A 263 0.50 5.45 10.43
N ILE A 264 -0.69 4.92 10.07
CA ILE A 264 -0.98 3.47 10.13
C ILE A 264 -0.10 2.72 9.13
N ILE A 265 0.04 3.21 7.89
CA ILE A 265 0.90 2.59 6.88
C ILE A 265 2.35 2.52 7.36
N LEU A 266 2.83 3.59 8.02
CA LEU A 266 4.20 3.68 8.54
C LEU A 266 4.52 2.64 9.61
N VAL A 267 3.52 2.15 10.36
CA VAL A 267 3.69 1.02 11.28
C VAL A 267 4.15 -0.24 10.54
N PHE A 268 3.67 -0.44 9.31
CA PHE A 268 3.89 -1.67 8.56
C PHE A 268 4.92 -1.55 7.44
N THR A 269 5.11 -0.39 6.81
CA THR A 269 6.09 -0.20 5.74
C THR A 269 6.59 1.23 5.69
N PHE A 270 7.83 1.42 5.23
CA PHE A 270 8.31 2.75 4.89
C PHE A 270 7.48 3.31 3.74
N PHE A 271 6.76 4.40 4.00
CA PHE A 271 5.94 5.12 3.06
C PHE A 271 6.48 6.54 2.88
N ASN A 272 6.87 6.88 1.65
CA ASN A 272 7.48 8.17 1.36
C ASN A 272 6.42 9.25 1.15
N VAL A 273 6.16 10.05 2.19
CA VAL A 273 5.06 11.02 2.19
C VAL A 273 5.37 12.34 1.47
N LYS A 274 6.65 12.74 1.35
CA LYS A 274 7.05 14.04 0.75
C LYS A 274 7.82 13.91 -0.57
N GLY A 275 8.16 12.69 -0.99
CA GLY A 275 8.77 12.46 -2.30
C GLY A 275 10.22 12.94 -2.48
N GLN A 276 10.86 13.55 -1.46
CA GLN A 276 12.18 14.17 -1.55
C GLN A 276 13.12 13.70 -0.41
N LYS A 277 14.45 13.68 -0.68
CA LYS A 277 15.54 13.35 0.28
C LYS A 277 15.25 12.12 1.17
N THR A 278 14.98 10.97 0.55
CA THR A 278 14.53 9.75 1.24
C THR A 278 15.63 8.92 1.92
N ARG A 279 16.90 9.15 1.60
CA ARG A 279 18.01 8.26 2.04
C ARG A 279 18.12 8.16 3.57
N ILE A 280 18.21 9.30 4.26
CA ILE A 280 18.39 9.32 5.73
C ILE A 280 17.13 8.78 6.44
N PRO A 281 15.90 9.27 6.14
CA PRO A 281 14.70 8.75 6.78
C PRO A 281 14.51 7.24 6.58
N MET A 282 14.82 6.74 5.38
CA MET A 282 14.73 5.33 5.07
C MET A 282 15.76 4.49 5.83
N SER A 283 17.00 4.97 5.90
CA SER A 283 18.05 4.30 6.67
C SER A 283 17.64 4.19 8.13
N VAL A 284 17.20 5.29 8.74
CA VAL A 284 16.74 5.30 10.15
C VAL A 284 15.58 4.32 10.36
N TYR A 285 14.60 4.34 9.46
CA TYR A 285 13.43 3.44 9.53
C TYR A 285 13.83 1.96 9.48
N TYR A 286 14.66 1.56 8.51
CA TYR A 286 15.04 0.16 8.35
C TYR A 286 16.03 -0.30 9.43
N THR A 287 16.91 0.57 9.92
CA THR A 287 17.76 0.27 11.10
C THR A 287 16.90 -0.01 12.33
N PHE A 288 15.96 0.89 12.65
CA PHE A 288 15.01 0.67 13.74
C PHE A 288 14.23 -0.65 13.55
N ARG A 289 13.77 -0.92 12.33
CA ARG A 289 12.99 -2.12 12.02
C ARG A 289 13.76 -3.42 12.19
N VAL A 290 15.03 -3.45 11.78
CA VAL A 290 15.92 -4.60 12.01
C VAL A 290 16.09 -4.81 13.51
N LEU A 291 16.43 -3.74 14.27
CA LEU A 291 16.61 -3.82 15.72
C LEU A 291 15.34 -4.33 16.41
N ALA A 292 14.18 -3.75 16.12
CA ALA A 292 12.91 -4.16 16.70
C ALA A 292 12.55 -5.62 16.37
N THR A 293 12.76 -6.04 15.11
CA THR A 293 12.51 -7.43 14.68
C THR A 293 13.39 -8.42 15.45
N THR A 294 14.68 -8.14 15.56
CA THR A 294 15.63 -8.97 16.30
C THR A 294 15.31 -8.98 17.80
N SER A 295 14.96 -7.83 18.39
CA SER A 295 14.57 -7.74 19.80
C SER A 295 13.32 -8.56 20.11
N ILE A 296 12.29 -8.51 19.26
CA ILE A 296 11.06 -9.31 19.44
C ILE A 296 11.39 -10.81 19.36
N LEU A 297 12.21 -11.22 18.39
CA LEU A 297 12.61 -12.61 18.24
C LEU A 297 13.35 -13.12 19.48
N ILE A 298 14.33 -12.35 19.97
CA ILE A 298 15.08 -12.66 21.20
C ILE A 298 14.15 -12.73 22.41
N LEU A 299 13.25 -11.76 22.57
CA LEU A 299 12.27 -11.74 23.66
C LEU A 299 11.43 -13.03 23.69
N CYS A 300 10.93 -13.47 22.53
CA CYS A 300 10.11 -14.67 22.45
C CYS A 300 10.92 -15.96 22.67
N PHE A 301 12.20 -16.03 22.28
CA PHE A 301 13.08 -17.15 22.64
C PHE A 301 13.41 -17.22 24.13
N LEU A 302 13.62 -16.07 24.78
CA LEU A 302 14.06 -16.03 26.18
C LEU A 302 12.91 -16.20 27.19
N PHE A 303 11.72 -15.67 26.89
CA PHE A 303 10.65 -15.52 27.89
C PHE A 303 9.41 -16.39 27.62
N LYS A 304 9.38 -17.18 26.54
CA LYS A 304 8.19 -17.94 26.15
C LYS A 304 8.54 -19.36 25.72
N GLU A 305 8.94 -20.19 26.69
CA GLU A 305 9.33 -21.59 26.46
C GLU A 305 8.22 -22.41 25.75
N SER A 306 6.95 -22.19 26.12
CA SER A 306 5.80 -22.83 25.48
C SER A 306 5.68 -22.54 23.98
N LEU A 307 6.18 -21.38 23.52
CA LEU A 307 6.19 -20.99 22.12
C LEU A 307 7.36 -21.64 21.38
N THR A 308 8.52 -21.76 22.02
CA THR A 308 9.71 -22.41 21.44
C THR A 308 9.52 -23.90 21.17
N GLN A 309 8.64 -24.58 21.91
CA GLN A 309 8.30 -25.99 21.66
C GLN A 309 7.33 -26.19 20.49
N ASN A 310 6.76 -25.11 19.94
CA ASN A 310 5.84 -25.18 18.81
C ASN A 310 6.60 -25.25 17.47
N LEU A 311 6.37 -26.31 16.68
CA LEU A 311 6.99 -26.50 15.37
C LEU A 311 6.79 -25.30 14.43
N PHE A 312 5.60 -24.67 14.47
CA PHE A 312 5.29 -23.49 13.66
C PHE A 312 6.16 -22.30 14.03
N PHE A 313 6.42 -22.11 15.32
CA PHE A 313 7.30 -21.02 15.77
C PHE A 313 8.71 -21.21 15.21
N THR A 314 9.25 -22.42 15.20
CA THR A 314 10.57 -22.73 14.62
C THR A 314 10.59 -22.47 13.11
N ILE A 315 9.61 -22.98 12.35
CA ILE A 315 9.51 -22.79 10.90
C ILE A 315 9.40 -21.28 10.56
N PHE A 316 8.51 -20.56 11.25
CA PHE A 316 8.34 -19.13 11.03
C PHE A 316 9.54 -18.30 11.51
N SER A 317 10.28 -18.75 12.52
CA SER A 317 11.52 -18.08 12.94
C SER A 317 12.61 -18.19 11.86
N ILE A 318 12.77 -19.37 11.25
CA ILE A 318 13.68 -19.56 10.12
C ILE A 318 13.25 -18.67 8.94
N ALA A 319 11.96 -18.70 8.59
CA ALA A 319 11.42 -17.89 7.51
C ALA A 319 11.61 -16.38 7.78
N LEU A 320 11.41 -15.93 9.03
CA LEU A 320 11.61 -14.54 9.45
C LEU A 320 13.06 -14.11 9.27
N VAL A 321 14.03 -14.89 9.75
CA VAL A 321 15.47 -14.56 9.65
C VAL A 321 15.91 -14.51 8.19
N LEU A 322 15.50 -15.50 7.38
CA LEU A 322 15.80 -15.53 5.95
C LEU A 322 15.17 -14.33 5.22
N ALA A 323 13.89 -14.03 5.49
CA ALA A 323 13.20 -12.91 4.89
C ALA A 323 13.80 -11.56 5.30
N LEU A 324 14.24 -11.41 6.56
CA LEU A 324 14.91 -10.19 7.01
C LEU A 324 16.24 -9.99 6.27
N GLY A 325 17.10 -11.01 6.25
CA GLY A 325 18.41 -10.95 5.59
C GLY A 325 18.28 -10.68 4.09
N LEU A 326 17.51 -11.51 3.39
CA LEU A 326 17.29 -11.36 1.94
C LEU A 326 16.55 -10.06 1.60
N GLY A 327 15.66 -9.59 2.47
CA GLY A 327 14.95 -8.32 2.30
C GLY A 327 15.88 -7.11 2.38
N ILE A 328 16.82 -7.09 3.32
CA ILE A 328 17.83 -6.03 3.44
C ILE A 328 18.81 -6.08 2.26
N ILE A 329 19.25 -7.28 1.84
CA ILE A 329 20.10 -7.42 0.65
C ILE A 329 19.37 -6.88 -0.58
N SER A 330 18.10 -7.24 -0.77
CA SER A 330 17.27 -6.76 -1.89
C SER A 330 17.05 -5.24 -1.84
N LEU A 331 16.88 -4.67 -0.64
CA LEU A 331 16.79 -3.23 -0.42
C LEU A 331 18.07 -2.54 -0.89
N ILE A 332 19.24 -3.00 -0.42
CA ILE A 332 20.54 -2.43 -0.79
C ILE A 332 20.74 -2.56 -2.30
N LEU A 333 20.48 -3.74 -2.87
CA LEU A 333 20.61 -4.00 -4.30
C LEU A 333 19.74 -3.03 -5.13
N TYR A 334 18.47 -2.84 -4.73
CA TYR A 334 17.58 -1.88 -5.39
C TYR A 334 18.12 -0.45 -5.31
N TYR A 335 18.55 0.00 -4.13
CA TYR A 335 19.00 1.39 -3.94
C TYR A 335 20.37 1.68 -4.55
N CYS A 336 21.25 0.68 -4.67
CA CYS A 336 22.57 0.82 -5.27
C CYS A 336 22.55 0.71 -6.80
N LEU A 337 21.74 -0.17 -7.38
CA LEU A 337 21.76 -0.46 -8.83
C LEU A 337 20.57 0.11 -9.60
N PHE A 338 19.38 0.12 -9.00
CA PHE A 338 18.12 0.34 -9.73
C PHE A 338 17.40 1.62 -9.34
N HIS A 339 17.80 2.28 -8.25
CA HIS A 339 17.10 3.48 -7.80
C HIS A 339 17.27 4.61 -8.82
N PRO A 340 16.17 5.19 -9.36
CA PRO A 340 16.27 6.06 -10.54
C PRO A 340 17.02 7.39 -10.29
N ALA A 341 17.32 7.75 -9.04
CA ALA A 341 18.19 8.88 -8.74
C ALA A 341 19.66 8.65 -9.18
N LEU A 342 20.13 7.41 -9.28
CA LEU A 342 21.44 7.10 -9.89
C LEU A 342 21.45 7.51 -11.38
N HIS A 343 20.36 7.25 -12.10
CA HIS A 343 20.20 7.65 -13.50
C HIS A 343 19.77 9.12 -13.70
N SER A 344 19.39 9.85 -12.65
CA SER A 344 19.18 11.30 -12.72
C SER A 344 20.52 12.04 -12.63
N LYS A 345 21.46 11.55 -11.81
CA LYS A 345 22.80 12.15 -11.67
C LYS A 345 23.62 12.08 -12.95
N TYR A 346 23.39 11.06 -13.79
CA TYR A 346 24.03 10.92 -15.10
C TYR A 346 23.38 11.75 -16.22
N GLN A 347 22.18 12.32 -16.02
CA GLN A 347 21.52 13.12 -17.05
C GLN A 347 21.60 14.64 -16.78
N ASN A 348 22.01 15.04 -15.58
CA ASN A 348 22.34 16.45 -15.27
C ASN A 348 23.76 16.85 -15.70
N ASN A 349 24.57 15.93 -16.22
CA ASN A 349 25.93 16.23 -16.68
C ASN A 349 26.04 16.45 -18.20
N ASP A 350 24.94 16.26 -18.96
CA ASP A 350 24.89 16.47 -20.43
C ASP A 350 23.88 17.55 -20.84
N ALA A 351 23.63 18.53 -19.97
CA ALA A 351 22.93 19.76 -20.35
C ALA A 351 23.93 20.92 -20.29
N VAL A 352 24.52 21.23 -21.44
CA VAL A 352 25.33 22.43 -21.67
C VAL A 352 24.42 23.66 -21.53
N ASP A 353 24.99 24.73 -20.99
CA ASP A 353 24.37 25.95 -20.47
C ASP A 353 23.15 26.50 -21.23
N GLY A 354 22.07 26.69 -20.48
CA GLY A 354 20.93 27.52 -20.84
C GLY A 354 20.07 27.75 -19.60
N GLN A 355 20.09 28.96 -19.05
CA GLN A 355 19.20 29.37 -17.97
C GLN A 355 17.74 29.11 -18.37
N VAL A 356 17.03 28.29 -17.59
CA VAL A 356 15.57 28.22 -17.64
C VAL A 356 15.05 28.41 -16.22
N GLU A 357 14.25 29.46 -16.07
CA GLU A 357 13.62 29.92 -14.85
C GLU A 357 12.87 28.81 -14.11
N ARG A 358 12.94 28.85 -12.77
CA ARG A 358 12.04 28.08 -11.90
C ARG A 358 10.61 28.55 -12.11
N ILE A 359 9.88 27.86 -12.99
CA ILE A 359 8.42 27.96 -13.02
C ILE A 359 7.88 27.13 -11.86
N ARG A 360 7.29 27.86 -10.92
CA ARG A 360 6.46 27.39 -9.81
C ARG A 360 5.39 26.45 -10.39
N SER A 361 5.34 25.21 -9.93
CA SER A 361 4.27 24.25 -10.26
C SER A 361 2.94 24.76 -9.70
N HIS A 362 2.24 25.58 -10.48
CA HIS A 362 0.88 26.00 -10.23
C HIS A 362 -0.06 24.86 -10.63
N TYR A 363 -0.80 24.35 -9.65
CA TYR A 363 -1.98 23.52 -9.84
C TYR A 363 -3.07 24.26 -10.65
N PHE A 364 -3.76 23.49 -11.49
CA PHE A 364 -5.13 23.69 -12.03
C PHE A 364 -5.69 25.12 -12.06
N ILE A 365 -5.52 25.84 -13.17
CA ILE A 365 -6.49 26.81 -13.69
C ILE A 365 -6.41 26.82 -15.23
N ASN A 366 -7.56 26.81 -15.90
CA ASN A 366 -7.84 26.97 -17.34
C ASN A 366 -7.59 25.78 -18.28
N GLN A 367 -8.63 24.96 -18.48
CA GLN A 367 -9.49 24.96 -19.69
C GLN A 367 -10.51 23.82 -19.65
#